data_AF-A0A5N5TCE0-F1
#
_entry.id   AF-A0A5N5TCE0-F1
#
_cell.length_a   1.000
_cell.length_b   1.000
_cell.length_c   1.000
_cell.angle_alpha   90.00
_cell.angle_beta   90.00
_cell.angle_gamma   90.00
#
_symmetry.space_group_name_H-M   'P 1'
#
loop_
_entity.id
_entity.type
_entity.pdbx_description
1 polymer ?
#
loop_
_entity_poly.entity_id
_entity_poly.type
_entity_poly.pdbx_seq_one_letter_code
_entity_poly.pdbx_strand_id
1 'polypeptide(L)'
;MNEEKGVKPIALRGQPFASADKVADVIVNTQKKLRSQMPIIQKKLHLYLANKDTEFILFKPIRAKVLAVFSKANKIFQENYSEEEQVIIACPTQEEISTMIYLHFKN
;
A
#
# COMPACT_ATOMS: atom_id res chain seq x y z
N MET A 1 30.22 -32.74 -8.17
CA MET A 1 28.82 -32.30 -8.21
C MET A 1 28.68 -31.33 -7.03
N ASN A 2 28.73 -30.02 -7.30
CA ASN A 2 28.80 -29.02 -6.25
C ASN A 2 27.44 -28.88 -5.59
N GLU A 3 27.37 -29.05 -4.27
CA GLU A 3 26.19 -28.78 -3.46
C GLU A 3 25.81 -27.30 -3.61
N GLU A 4 24.65 -27.04 -4.21
CA GLU A 4 24.00 -25.74 -4.11
C GLU A 4 23.62 -25.50 -2.64
N LYS A 5 24.47 -24.75 -1.93
CA LYS A 5 24.22 -24.33 -0.56
C LYS A 5 22.88 -23.58 -0.54
N GLY A 6 21.88 -24.20 0.07
CA GLY A 6 20.54 -23.64 0.26
C GLY A 6 20.63 -22.22 0.81
N VAL A 7 20.13 -21.26 0.03
CA VAL A 7 19.98 -19.87 0.44
C VAL A 7 19.03 -19.87 1.63
N LYS A 8 19.56 -19.69 2.85
CA LYS A 8 18.72 -19.50 4.04
C LYS A 8 17.78 -18.32 3.75
N PRO A 9 16.46 -18.44 4.01
CA PRO A 9 15.55 -17.33 3.78
C PRO A 9 16.03 -16.11 4.55
N ILE A 10 16.29 -15.02 3.83
CA ILE A 10 16.75 -13.76 4.41
C ILE A 10 15.59 -13.23 5.25
N ALA A 11 15.74 -13.29 6.57
CA ALA A 11 14.77 -12.67 7.48
C ALA A 11 14.80 -11.15 7.28
N LEU A 12 13.61 -10.53 7.24
CA LEU A 12 13.49 -9.07 7.20
C LEU A 12 14.13 -8.45 8.45
N ARG A 13 13.96 -9.11 9.59
CA ARG A 13 14.59 -8.73 10.86
C ARG A 13 16.11 -8.76 10.72
N GLY A 14 16.74 -7.61 11.01
CA GLY A 14 18.19 -7.42 10.92
C GLY A 14 18.68 -6.83 9.60
N GLN A 15 17.81 -6.59 8.61
CA GLN A 15 18.20 -5.87 7.40
C GLN A 15 18.23 -4.36 7.63
N PRO A 16 19.24 -3.64 7.11
CA PRO A 16 19.38 -2.19 7.35
C PRO A 16 18.25 -1.36 6.76
N PHE A 17 17.50 -1.87 5.79
CA PHE A 17 16.33 -1.19 5.19
C PHE A 17 15.01 -1.51 5.91
N ALA A 18 15.01 -2.48 6.83
CA ALA A 18 13.82 -3.05 7.46
C ALA A 18 13.68 -2.64 8.93
N SER A 19 14.36 -1.56 9.37
CA SER A 19 14.06 -0.99 10.69
C SER A 19 12.65 -0.40 10.70
N ALA A 20 11.95 -0.49 11.83
CA ALA A 20 10.58 -0.03 11.96
C ALA A 20 10.40 1.43 11.49
N ASP A 21 11.33 2.33 11.82
CA ASP A 21 11.30 3.74 11.39
C ASP A 21 11.37 3.89 9.87
N LYS A 22 12.25 3.13 9.20
CA LYS A 22 12.39 3.20 7.73
C LYS A 22 11.15 2.68 7.03
N VAL A 23 10.54 1.64 7.58
CA VAL A 23 9.28 1.11 7.07
C VAL A 23 8.14 2.11 7.30
N ALA A 24 8.08 2.74 8.48
CA ALA A 24 7.14 3.81 8.79
C ALA A 24 7.25 4.96 7.77
N ASP A 25 8.48 5.40 7.46
CA ASP A 25 8.74 6.43 6.45
C ASP A 25 8.19 6.03 5.07
N VAL A 26 8.40 4.77 4.66
CA VAL A 26 7.86 4.25 3.40
C VAL A 26 6.33 4.27 3.40
N ILE A 27 5.70 3.85 4.50
CA ILE A 27 4.24 3.86 4.64
C ILE A 27 3.71 5.30 4.57
N VAL A 28 4.28 6.23 5.33
CA VAL A 28 3.88 7.64 5.36
C VAL A 28 4.02 8.27 3.98
N ASN A 29 5.14 8.05 3.30
CA ASN A 29 5.37 8.59 1.96
C ASN A 29 4.43 7.98 0.93
N THR A 30 4.13 6.68 1.05
CA THR A 30 3.16 6.00 0.18
C THR A 30 1.75 6.57 0.37
N GLN A 31 1.32 6.81 1.60
CA GLN A 31 0.03 7.45 1.90
C GLN A 31 -0.02 8.88 1.34
N LYS A 32 1.02 9.69 1.56
CA LYS A 32 1.12 11.05 0.99
C LYS A 32 1.01 11.01 -0.54
N LYS A 33 1.73 10.07 -1.17
CA LYS A 33 1.67 9.89 -2.63
C LYS A 33 0.26 9.50 -3.07
N LEU A 34 -0.39 8.56 -2.39
CA LEU A 34 -1.76 8.15 -2.67
C LEU A 34 -2.71 9.35 -2.64
N ARG A 35 -2.71 10.14 -1.55
CA ARG A 35 -3.53 11.36 -1.41
C ARG A 35 -3.26 12.38 -2.52
N SER A 36 -2.01 12.52 -2.96
CA SER A 36 -1.66 13.46 -4.05
C SER A 36 -2.06 12.97 -5.44
N GLN A 37 -2.00 11.66 -5.71
CA GLN A 37 -2.21 11.10 -7.05
C GLN A 37 -3.69 10.80 -7.34
N MET A 38 -4.46 10.39 -6.33
CA MET A 38 -5.88 10.07 -6.50
C MET A 38 -6.71 11.19 -7.17
N PRO A 39 -6.65 12.47 -6.73
CA PRO A 39 -7.39 13.54 -7.38
C PRO A 39 -6.92 13.80 -8.82
N ILE A 40 -5.63 13.60 -9.12
CA ILE A 40 -5.09 13.76 -10.48
C ILE A 40 -5.64 12.66 -11.40
N ILE A 41 -5.68 11.41 -10.91
CA ILE A 41 -6.23 10.28 -11.68
C ILE A 41 -7.72 10.50 -11.91
N GLN A 42 -8.48 10.87 -10.89
CA GLN A 42 -9.91 11.18 -11.03
C GLN A 42 -10.14 12.28 -12.05
N LYS A 43 -9.41 13.40 -11.97
CA LYS A 43 -9.54 14.52 -12.92
C LYS A 43 -9.27 14.07 -14.36
N LYS A 44 -8.28 13.19 -14.57
CA LYS A 44 -7.99 12.63 -15.90
C LYS A 44 -9.08 11.69 -16.38
N LEU A 45 -9.56 10.78 -15.53
CA LEU A 45 -10.68 9.91 -15.87
C LEU A 45 -11.89 10.75 -16.28
N HIS A 46 -12.25 11.76 -15.49
CA HIS A 46 -13.35 12.65 -15.78
C HIS A 46 -13.18 13.47 -17.06
N LEU A 47 -11.97 13.97 -17.33
CA LEU A 47 -11.69 14.76 -18.53
C LEU A 47 -11.79 13.93 -19.82
N TYR A 48 -11.34 12.68 -19.78
CA TYR A 48 -11.23 11.82 -20.96
C TYR A 48 -12.36 10.80 -21.11
N LEU A 49 -13.12 10.54 -20.05
CA LEU A 49 -14.25 9.62 -20.04
C LEU A 49 -15.52 10.42 -19.77
N ALA A 50 -16.42 10.46 -20.75
CA ALA A 50 -17.66 11.24 -20.67
C ALA A 50 -18.76 10.57 -19.82
N ASN A 51 -18.52 9.38 -19.25
CA ASN A 51 -19.51 8.58 -18.55
C ASN A 51 -19.00 8.08 -17.20
N LYS A 52 -19.72 8.43 -16.12
CA LYS A 52 -19.39 8.08 -14.73
C LYS A 52 -19.33 6.57 -14.48
N ASP A 53 -20.16 5.76 -15.16
CA ASP A 53 -20.13 4.31 -15.00
C ASP A 53 -18.82 3.72 -15.54
N THR A 54 -18.33 4.25 -16.66
CA THR A 54 -17.06 3.87 -17.26
C THR A 54 -15.88 4.27 -16.35
N GLU A 55 -15.92 5.48 -15.78
CA GLU A 55 -14.94 5.90 -14.76
C GLU A 55 -14.93 4.93 -13.58
N PHE A 56 -16.11 4.56 -13.06
CA PHE A 56 -16.24 3.63 -11.94
C PHE A 56 -15.73 2.22 -12.27
N ILE A 57 -16.07 1.69 -13.44
CA ILE A 57 -15.60 0.38 -13.94
C ILE A 57 -14.07 0.35 -13.98
N LEU A 58 -13.44 1.41 -14.49
CA LEU A 58 -11.97 1.51 -14.57
C LEU A 58 -11.31 1.78 -13.22
N PHE A 59 -11.99 2.46 -12.30
CA PHE A 59 -11.47 2.73 -10.98
C PHE A 59 -11.51 1.52 -10.04
N LYS A 60 -12.53 0.66 -10.17
CA LYS A 60 -12.71 -0.56 -9.36
C LYS A 60 -11.44 -1.42 -9.26
N PRO A 61 -10.74 -1.80 -10.35
CA PRO A 61 -9.51 -2.58 -10.26
C PRO A 61 -8.35 -1.82 -9.59
N ILE A 62 -8.23 -0.50 -9.81
CA ILE A 62 -7.19 0.33 -9.17
C ILE A 62 -7.37 0.28 -7.65
N ARG A 63 -8.59 0.52 -7.17
CA ARG A 63 -8.91 0.46 -5.74
C ARG A 63 -8.62 -0.91 -5.15
N ALA A 64 -9.09 -1.98 -5.80
CA ALA A 64 -8.89 -3.34 -5.32
C ALA A 64 -7.40 -3.69 -5.19
N LYS A 65 -6.57 -3.27 -6.16
CA LYS A 65 -5.13 -3.52 -6.11
C LYS A 65 -4.43 -2.74 -5.00
N VAL A 66 -4.77 -1.47 -4.78
CA VAL A 66 -4.21 -0.67 -3.68
C VAL A 66 -4.54 -1.33 -2.33
N LEU A 67 -5.81 -1.69 -2.10
CA LEU A 67 -6.24 -2.36 -0.87
C LEU A 67 -5.54 -3.71 -0.64
N ALA A 68 -5.33 -4.48 -1.70
CA ALA A 68 -4.62 -5.76 -1.63
C ALA A 68 -3.14 -5.59 -1.25
N VAL A 69 -2.48 -4.54 -1.75
CA VAL A 69 -1.08 -4.24 -1.41
C VAL A 69 -0.93 -3.87 0.07
N PHE A 70 -1.82 -3.02 0.61
CA PHE A 70 -1.80 -2.68 2.03
C PHE A 70 -2.13 -3.87 2.94
N SER A 71 -3.04 -4.76 2.52
CA SER A 71 -3.29 -6.01 3.26
C SER A 71 -2.07 -6.92 3.27
N LYS A 72 -1.39 -7.06 2.13
CA LYS A 72 -0.14 -7.83 2.05
C LYS A 72 0.96 -7.21 2.92
N ALA A 73 1.09 -5.89 2.95
CA ALA A 73 2.03 -5.18 3.82
C ALA A 73 1.74 -5.45 5.30
N ASN A 74 0.48 -5.30 5.73
CA ASN A 74 0.08 -5.62 7.10
C ASN A 74 0.40 -7.07 7.49
N LYS A 75 0.15 -8.03 6.59
CA LYS A 75 0.51 -9.44 6.83
C LYS A 75 2.02 -9.63 7.01
N ILE A 76 2.83 -8.98 6.17
CA ILE A 76 4.30 -8.99 6.32
C ILE A 76 4.71 -8.43 7.68
N PHE A 77 4.06 -7.35 8.14
CA PHE A 77 4.40 -6.74 9.43
C PHE A 77 4.03 -7.65 10.61
N GLN A 78 2.85 -8.26 10.58
CA GLN A 78 2.41 -9.22 11.59
C GLN A 78 3.33 -10.45 11.69
N GLU A 79 3.91 -10.90 10.57
CA GLU A 79 4.79 -12.07 10.53
C GLU A 79 6.25 -11.77 10.95
N ASN A 80 6.70 -10.50 10.87
CA ASN A 80 8.13 -10.17 10.95
C ASN A 80 8.52 -9.14 12.02
N TYR A 81 7.56 -8.44 12.62
CA TYR A 81 7.80 -7.33 13.55
C TYR A 81 7.05 -7.55 14.87
N SER A 82 7.63 -7.12 15.99
CA SER A 82 6.94 -7.14 17.28
C SER A 82 5.73 -6.19 17.30
N GLU A 83 4.87 -6.32 18.30
CA GLU A 83 3.74 -5.41 18.48
C GLU A 83 4.20 -3.95 18.65
N GLU A 84 5.29 -3.72 19.38
CA GLU A 84 5.91 -2.39 19.56
C GLU A 84 6.41 -1.82 18.22
N GLU A 85 7.10 -2.64 17.42
CA GLU A 85 7.58 -2.25 16.09
C GLU A 85 6.41 -1.97 15.13
N GLN A 86 5.32 -2.73 15.22
CA GLN A 86 4.11 -2.49 14.42
C GLN A 86 3.43 -1.16 14.78
N VAL A 87 3.44 -0.76 16.05
CA VAL A 87 2.97 0.57 16.48
C VAL A 87 3.83 1.68 15.88
N ILE A 88 5.15 1.51 15.81
CA ILE A 88 6.06 2.47 15.15
C ILE A 88 5.77 2.55 13.64
N ILE A 89 5.60 1.40 12.99
CA ILE A 89 5.30 1.32 11.55
C ILE A 89 3.97 2.04 11.22
N ALA A 90 2.98 1.94 12.12
CA ALA A 90 1.67 2.59 11.99
C ALA A 90 1.03 2.35 10.60
N CYS A 91 1.08 1.10 10.11
CA CYS A 91 0.51 0.75 8.82
C CYS A 91 -1.02 0.88 8.86
N PRO A 92 -1.63 1.59 7.90
CA PRO A 92 -3.06 1.82 7.91
C PRO A 92 -3.85 0.55 7.60
N THR A 93 -5.06 0.48 8.11
CA THR A 93 -6.00 -0.60 7.81
C THR A 93 -6.54 -0.46 6.39
N GLN A 94 -7.10 -1.55 5.86
CA GLN A 94 -7.79 -1.49 4.57
C GLN A 94 -8.95 -0.49 4.57
N GLU A 95 -9.62 -0.30 5.70
CA GLU A 95 -10.75 0.63 5.85
C GLU A 95 -10.28 2.08 5.80
N GLU A 96 -9.16 2.40 6.45
CA GLU A 96 -8.53 3.73 6.39
C GLU A 96 -8.06 4.07 4.98
N ILE A 97 -7.41 3.11 4.29
CA ILE A 97 -7.03 3.27 2.88
C ILE A 97 -8.27 3.42 1.98
N SER A 98 -9.30 2.61 2.19
CA SER A 98 -10.54 2.69 1.42
C SER A 98 -11.18 4.06 1.58
N THR A 99 -11.24 4.59 2.80
CA THR A 99 -11.75 5.93 3.10
C THR A 99 -10.93 7.01 2.39
N MET A 100 -9.60 6.91 2.44
CA MET A 100 -8.68 7.83 1.75
C MET A 100 -8.93 7.86 0.24
N ILE A 101 -9.18 6.70 -0.37
CA ILE A 101 -9.44 6.56 -1.80
C ILE A 101 -10.82 7.12 -2.17
N TYR A 102 -11.84 6.87 -1.34
CA TYR A 102 -13.23 7.26 -1.62
C TYR A 102 -13.52 8.75 -1.49
N LEU A 103 -12.79 9.47 -0.64
CA LEU A 103 -12.94 10.92 -0.49
C LEU A 103 -12.83 11.68 -1.82
N HIS A 104 -12.15 11.09 -2.80
CA HIS A 104 -11.99 11.69 -4.12
C HIS A 104 -13.16 11.36 -5.07
N PHE A 105 -13.65 10.12 -5.11
CA PHE A 105 -14.62 9.67 -6.13
C PHE A 105 -16.10 9.94 -5.82
N LYS A 106 -16.42 10.61 -4.70
CA LYS A 106 -17.81 10.89 -4.30
C LYS A 106 -18.42 12.17 -4.91
N ASN A 107 -17.68 12.92 -5.73
CA ASN A 107 -18.14 14.13 -6.41
C ASN A 107 -18.23 13.89 -7.93
#